data_AF-A0A6C1QIT6-F1
#
_entry.id   AF-A0A6C1QIT6-F1
#
_cell.length_a   1.000
_cell.length_b   1.000
_cell.length_c   1.000
_cell.angle_alpha   90.00
_cell.angle_beta   90.00
_cell.angle_gamma   90.00
#
_symmetry.space_group_name_H-M   'P 1'
#
loop_
_entity.id
_entity.type
_entity.pdbx_description
1 polymer ?
#
loop_
_entity_poly.entity_id
_entity_poly.type
_entity_poly.pdbx_seq_one_letter_code
_entity_poly.pdbx_strand_id
1 'polypeptide(L)'
;MGIIPTNKGTRVIILVMVVLALVGLAIAWIYYSGINRSTDPRVRDARTMYGRFNVYAATNEQDKILSLLDSIYGVFKSVPHYKNSYEIGVVLNNRATIYLTWAISDTLVDEVKLQYLAMAERELHQGIEYYQGWINTFEALDESGIHDMVYSDFMADPVIANDKRAGLYIGQRVKDIMTARAEMPRRLSVSYTNMGIIRRHENRPEEAVEYYVKALELWEDNLAAKNNLNIIFGRPLEKHGLLRRLFPPRRSP
;
A
#
# COMPACT_ATOMS: atom_id res chain seq x y z
N MET A 1 -4.23 -50.93 -8.86
CA MET A 1 -3.56 -49.76 -8.23
C MET A 1 -2.74 -50.26 -7.06
N GLY A 2 -1.41 -50.27 -7.19
CA GLY A 2 -0.51 -50.81 -6.17
C GLY A 2 -0.48 -49.92 -4.93
N ILE A 3 -0.82 -50.49 -3.78
CA ILE A 3 -0.67 -49.85 -2.47
C ILE A 3 0.84 -49.84 -2.17
N ILE A 4 1.46 -48.67 -2.12
CA ILE A 4 2.88 -48.54 -1.73
C ILE A 4 3.02 -49.17 -0.32
N PRO A 5 3.85 -50.21 -0.12
CA PRO A 5 4.02 -50.81 1.19
C PRO A 5 4.75 -49.83 2.11
N THR A 6 3.99 -49.16 2.98
CA THR A 6 4.53 -48.22 3.97
C THR A 6 4.97 -48.97 5.22
N ASN A 7 6.26 -48.88 5.56
CA ASN A 7 6.76 -49.42 6.83
C ASN A 7 6.29 -48.54 8.00
N LYS A 8 6.41 -49.04 9.25
CA LYS A 8 5.96 -48.31 10.46
C LYS A 8 6.57 -46.90 10.54
N GLY A 9 7.85 -46.74 10.20
CA GLY A 9 8.52 -45.44 10.19
C GLY A 9 7.93 -44.46 9.18
N THR A 10 7.66 -44.90 7.95
CA THR A 10 7.00 -44.10 6.92
C THR A 10 5.60 -43.66 7.34
N ARG A 11 4.81 -44.55 7.99
CA ARG A 11 3.47 -44.20 8.50
C ARG A 11 3.53 -43.16 9.62
N VAL A 12 4.50 -43.26 10.51
CA VAL A 12 4.72 -42.27 11.58
C VAL A 12 5.10 -40.91 10.98
N ILE A 13 6.01 -40.87 10.00
CA ILE A 13 6.39 -39.61 9.33
C ILE A 13 5.19 -38.99 8.61
N ILE A 14 4.42 -39.78 7.86
CA ILE A 14 3.19 -39.30 7.19
C ILE A 14 2.21 -38.75 8.22
N LEU A 15 2.00 -39.44 9.34
CA LEU A 15 1.11 -38.99 10.40
C LEU A 15 1.59 -37.67 11.02
N VAL A 16 2.89 -37.53 11.30
CA VAL A 16 3.48 -36.28 11.79
C VAL A 16 3.31 -35.15 10.78
N MET A 17 3.55 -35.39 9.49
CA MET A 17 3.36 -34.39 8.43
C MET A 17 1.90 -33.96 8.30
N VAL A 18 0.95 -34.91 8.37
CA VAL A 18 -0.49 -34.61 8.35
C VAL A 18 -0.89 -33.78 9.56
N VAL A 19 -0.43 -34.14 10.76
CA VAL A 19 -0.71 -33.36 11.98
C VAL A 19 -0.13 -31.95 11.87
N LEU A 20 1.11 -31.79 11.43
CA LEU A 20 1.72 -30.47 11.23
C LEU A 20 0.96 -29.63 10.19
N ALA A 21 0.52 -30.25 9.09
CA ALA A 21 -0.29 -29.57 8.08
C ALA A 21 -1.64 -29.12 8.66
N LEU A 22 -2.33 -29.99 9.40
CA LEU A 22 -3.61 -29.65 10.05
C LEU A 22 -3.45 -28.55 11.10
N VAL A 23 -2.38 -28.57 11.89
CA VAL A 23 -2.06 -27.49 12.85
C VAL A 23 -1.80 -26.18 12.11
N GLY A 24 -1.01 -26.21 11.02
CA GLY A 24 -0.76 -25.05 10.18
C GLY A 24 -2.06 -24.47 9.60
N LEU A 25 -2.95 -25.33 9.09
CA LEU A 25 -4.26 -24.93 8.58
C LEU A 25 -5.16 -24.35 9.69
N ALA A 26 -5.15 -24.93 10.88
CA ALA A 26 -5.91 -24.42 12.02
C ALA A 26 -5.41 -23.04 12.47
N ILE A 27 -4.09 -22.84 12.56
CA ILE A 27 -3.48 -21.54 12.88
C ILE A 27 -3.86 -20.51 11.82
N ALA A 28 -3.73 -20.85 10.54
CA ALA A 28 -4.12 -19.98 9.44
C ALA A 28 -5.61 -19.62 9.50
N TRP A 29 -6.48 -20.62 9.72
CA TRP A 29 -7.92 -20.40 9.83
C TRP A 29 -8.28 -19.46 10.99
N ILE A 30 -7.70 -19.66 12.18
CA ILE A 30 -7.91 -18.78 13.34
C ILE A 30 -7.46 -17.35 13.02
N TYR A 31 -6.24 -17.20 12.47
CA TYR A 31 -5.65 -15.91 12.14
C TYR A 31 -6.48 -15.14 11.10
N TYR A 32 -6.79 -15.76 9.96
CA TYR A 32 -7.55 -15.12 8.88
C TYR A 32 -9.02 -14.89 9.27
N SER A 33 -9.63 -15.80 10.05
CA SER A 33 -10.96 -15.58 10.63
C SER A 33 -10.95 -14.36 11.57
N GLY A 34 -9.90 -14.19 12.37
CA GLY A 34 -9.74 -13.02 13.24
C GLY A 34 -9.70 -11.71 12.46
N ILE A 35 -8.83 -11.63 11.45
CA ILE A 35 -8.69 -10.43 10.58
C ILE A 35 -10.02 -10.10 9.88
N ASN A 36 -10.68 -11.11 9.33
CA ASN A 36 -11.93 -10.89 8.61
C ASN A 36 -13.06 -10.42 9.54
N ARG A 37 -13.02 -10.81 10.83
CA ARG A 37 -13.99 -10.37 11.84
C ARG A 37 -13.71 -8.97 12.38
N SER A 38 -12.48 -8.47 12.31
CA SER A 38 -12.11 -7.11 12.76
C SER A 38 -12.07 -6.08 11.62
N THR A 39 -12.33 -6.50 10.38
CA THR A 39 -12.37 -5.59 9.24
C THR A 39 -13.67 -4.80 9.20
N ASP A 40 -13.57 -3.48 9.07
CA ASP A 40 -14.71 -2.58 8.87
C ASP A 40 -15.54 -3.03 7.65
N PRO A 41 -16.82 -3.40 7.84
CA PRO A 41 -17.64 -3.96 6.77
C PRO A 41 -17.91 -2.98 5.63
N ARG A 42 -17.88 -1.66 5.90
CA ARG A 42 -18.19 -0.61 4.90
C ARG A 42 -17.13 -0.49 3.81
N VAL A 43 -15.90 -0.89 4.12
CA VAL A 43 -14.75 -0.83 3.19
C VAL A 43 -14.16 -2.20 2.89
N ARG A 44 -14.81 -3.28 3.32
CA ARG A 44 -14.34 -4.66 3.13
C ARG A 44 -14.16 -5.01 1.66
N ASP A 45 -15.06 -4.53 0.80
CA ASP A 45 -14.99 -4.82 -0.63
C ASP A 45 -13.77 -4.14 -1.27
N ALA A 46 -13.46 -2.89 -0.91
CA ALA A 46 -12.24 -2.21 -1.33
C ALA A 46 -10.96 -2.96 -0.89
N ARG A 47 -10.92 -3.47 0.36
CA ARG A 47 -9.80 -4.29 0.84
C ARG A 47 -9.68 -5.62 0.07
N THR A 48 -10.81 -6.24 -0.27
CA THR A 48 -10.84 -7.46 -1.09
C THR A 48 -10.34 -7.19 -2.50
N MET A 49 -10.74 -6.07 -3.11
CA MET A 49 -10.29 -5.63 -4.41
C MET A 49 -8.78 -5.40 -4.43
N TYR A 50 -8.21 -4.76 -3.41
CA TYR A 50 -6.75 -4.63 -3.28
C TYR A 50 -6.01 -5.97 -3.26
N GLY A 51 -6.60 -7.03 -2.70
CA GLY A 51 -6.02 -8.37 -2.78
C GLY A 51 -5.86 -8.89 -4.20
N ARG A 52 -6.73 -8.47 -5.13
CA ARG A 52 -6.67 -8.82 -6.56
C ARG A 52 -5.70 -7.97 -7.36
N PHE A 53 -5.28 -6.81 -6.83
CA PHE A 53 -4.32 -5.93 -7.48
C PHE A 53 -3.03 -6.66 -7.86
N ASN A 54 -2.48 -7.47 -6.95
CA ASN A 54 -1.26 -8.23 -7.18
C ASN A 54 -1.40 -9.28 -8.30
N VAL A 55 -2.62 -9.80 -8.51
CA VAL A 55 -2.91 -10.76 -9.58
C VAL A 55 -2.84 -10.06 -10.94
N TYR A 56 -3.50 -8.91 -11.09
CA TYR A 56 -3.46 -8.15 -12.35
C TYR A 56 -2.11 -7.50 -12.62
N ALA A 57 -1.39 -7.07 -11.58
CA ALA A 57 -0.02 -6.57 -11.71
C ALA A 57 0.92 -7.64 -12.28
N ALA A 58 0.71 -8.92 -11.93
CA ALA A 58 1.50 -10.03 -12.47
C ALA A 58 1.17 -10.37 -13.93
N THR A 59 -0.05 -10.09 -14.40
CA THR A 59 -0.49 -10.36 -15.78
C THR A 59 -0.37 -9.14 -16.71
N ASN A 60 0.17 -8.02 -16.22
CA ASN A 60 0.33 -6.76 -16.95
C ASN A 60 -0.99 -6.18 -17.52
N GLU A 61 -2.12 -6.46 -16.87
CA GLU A 61 -3.45 -6.01 -17.30
C GLU A 61 -3.76 -4.61 -16.74
N GLN A 62 -2.97 -3.61 -17.15
CA GLN A 62 -2.96 -2.27 -16.54
C GLN A 62 -4.30 -1.53 -16.61
N ASP A 63 -5.09 -1.70 -17.69
CA ASP A 63 -6.43 -1.09 -17.80
C ASP A 63 -7.41 -1.64 -16.74
N LYS A 64 -7.30 -2.94 -16.44
CA LYS A 64 -8.10 -3.57 -15.38
C LYS A 64 -7.65 -3.11 -14.00
N ILE A 65 -6.35 -2.83 -13.84
CA ILE A 65 -5.82 -2.24 -12.61
C ILE A 65 -6.43 -0.85 -12.38
N LEU A 66 -6.48 0.03 -13.39
CA LEU A 66 -7.10 1.34 -13.22
C LEU A 66 -8.59 1.23 -12.88
N SER A 67 -9.34 0.40 -13.61
CA SER A 67 -10.76 0.18 -13.34
C SER A 67 -11.02 -0.33 -11.90
N LEU A 68 -10.13 -1.19 -11.42
CA LEU A 68 -10.16 -1.69 -10.04
C LEU A 68 -9.85 -0.57 -9.03
N LEU A 69 -8.84 0.26 -9.29
CA LEU A 69 -8.47 1.39 -8.44
C LEU A 69 -9.60 2.43 -8.38
N ASP A 70 -10.32 2.67 -9.48
CA ASP A 70 -11.48 3.57 -9.52
C ASP A 70 -12.62 3.04 -8.65
N SER A 71 -12.86 1.72 -8.71
CA SER A 71 -13.85 1.07 -7.84
C SER A 71 -13.48 1.20 -6.36
N ILE A 72 -12.21 0.96 -6.03
CA ILE A 72 -11.68 1.13 -4.67
C ILE A 72 -11.81 2.59 -4.19
N TYR A 73 -11.44 3.54 -5.05
CA TYR A 73 -11.57 4.98 -4.77
C TYR A 73 -13.01 5.35 -4.43
N GLY A 74 -13.97 4.89 -5.25
CA GLY A 74 -15.39 5.14 -5.05
C GLY A 74 -15.90 4.63 -3.70
N VAL A 75 -15.50 3.42 -3.30
CA VAL A 75 -15.85 2.86 -1.98
C VAL A 75 -15.34 3.75 -0.85
N PHE A 76 -14.04 4.10 -0.83
CA PHE A 76 -13.50 4.95 0.24
C PHE A 76 -14.14 6.34 0.27
N LYS A 77 -14.41 6.93 -0.90
CA LYS A 77 -15.10 8.23 -0.99
C LYS A 77 -16.53 8.19 -0.47
N SER A 78 -17.22 7.06 -0.62
CA SER A 78 -18.60 6.90 -0.16
C SER A 78 -18.73 6.81 1.36
N VAL A 79 -17.67 6.43 2.09
CA VAL A 79 -17.69 6.26 3.55
C VAL A 79 -17.12 7.52 4.22
N PRO A 80 -17.91 8.26 5.04
CA PRO A 80 -17.50 9.55 5.59
C PRO A 80 -16.14 9.55 6.31
N HIS A 81 -15.85 8.50 7.09
CA HIS A 81 -14.57 8.36 7.80
C HIS A 81 -13.37 8.14 6.86
N TYR A 82 -13.57 7.56 5.68
CA TYR A 82 -12.49 7.22 4.74
C TYR A 82 -12.31 8.24 3.62
N LYS A 83 -13.27 9.13 3.37
CA LYS A 83 -13.24 10.04 2.21
C LYS A 83 -12.02 10.98 2.17
N ASN A 84 -11.41 11.26 3.32
CA ASN A 84 -10.22 12.09 3.50
C ASN A 84 -9.07 11.31 4.16
N SER A 85 -9.09 9.99 4.05
CA SER A 85 -8.11 9.11 4.69
C SER A 85 -6.85 8.92 3.85
N TYR A 86 -5.78 8.40 4.47
CA TYR A 86 -4.56 8.03 3.76
C TYR A 86 -4.81 7.01 2.64
N GLU A 87 -5.83 6.16 2.75
CA GLU A 87 -6.17 5.18 1.71
C GLU A 87 -6.46 5.82 0.35
N ILE A 88 -7.05 7.03 0.33
CA ILE A 88 -7.26 7.79 -0.90
C ILE A 88 -5.91 8.13 -1.54
N GLY A 89 -4.96 8.65 -0.75
CA GLY A 89 -3.61 8.94 -1.24
C GLY A 89 -2.89 7.69 -1.79
N VAL A 90 -3.14 6.51 -1.20
CA VAL A 90 -2.61 5.23 -1.71
C VAL A 90 -3.17 4.89 -3.08
N VAL A 91 -4.49 5.04 -3.27
CA VAL A 91 -5.12 4.78 -4.56
C VAL A 91 -4.56 5.71 -5.64
N LEU A 92 -4.48 7.01 -5.35
CA LEU A 92 -3.99 8.03 -6.28
C LEU A 92 -2.52 7.79 -6.65
N ASN A 93 -1.66 7.49 -5.68
CA ASN A 93 -0.26 7.17 -5.96
C ASN A 93 -0.11 5.89 -6.82
N ASN A 94 -0.97 4.90 -6.62
CA ASN A 94 -0.99 3.69 -7.45
C ASN A 94 -1.45 4.01 -8.88
N ARG A 95 -2.50 4.82 -9.06
CA ARG A 95 -2.95 5.30 -10.39
C ARG A 95 -1.83 6.04 -11.11
N ALA A 96 -1.17 6.97 -10.42
CA ALA A 96 -0.01 7.69 -10.95
C ALA A 96 1.10 6.74 -11.43
N THR A 97 1.38 5.67 -10.68
CA THR A 97 2.39 4.67 -11.04
C THR A 97 2.02 3.93 -12.33
N ILE A 98 0.73 3.63 -12.55
CA ILE A 98 0.26 3.04 -13.80
C ILE A 98 0.46 4.02 -14.96
N TYR A 99 0.03 5.27 -14.81
CA TYR A 99 0.23 6.30 -15.84
C TYR A 99 1.72 6.51 -16.17
N LEU A 100 2.60 6.53 -15.16
CA LEU A 100 4.04 6.58 -15.37
C LEU A 100 4.56 5.37 -16.15
N THR A 101 4.07 4.17 -15.82
CA THR A 101 4.46 2.94 -16.53
C THR A 101 4.09 3.02 -18.02
N TRP A 102 2.91 3.57 -18.34
CA TRP A 102 2.53 3.83 -19.73
C TRP A 102 3.40 4.90 -20.38
N ALA A 103 3.62 6.04 -19.71
CA ALA A 103 4.43 7.13 -20.25
C ALA A 103 5.87 6.71 -20.59
N ILE A 104 6.45 5.79 -19.82
CA ILE A 104 7.82 5.30 -20.00
C ILE A 104 7.90 4.21 -21.08
N SER A 105 6.78 3.69 -21.58
CA SER A 105 6.79 2.70 -22.66
C SER A 105 7.39 3.28 -23.95
N ASP A 106 8.37 2.58 -24.52
CA ASP A 106 9.07 2.97 -25.76
C ASP A 106 8.17 3.00 -27.00
N THR A 107 6.93 2.49 -26.89
CA THR A 107 6.01 2.34 -28.02
C THR A 107 5.10 3.55 -28.25
N LEU A 108 5.09 4.53 -27.34
CA LEU A 108 4.20 5.68 -27.43
C LEU A 108 4.81 6.86 -28.18
N VAL A 109 3.95 7.61 -28.87
CA VAL A 109 4.29 8.92 -29.46
C VAL A 109 4.39 9.96 -28.34
N ASP A 110 5.28 10.93 -28.48
CA ASP A 110 5.64 11.87 -27.41
C ASP A 110 4.47 12.67 -26.85
N GLU A 111 3.49 13.05 -27.68
CA GLU A 111 2.28 13.74 -27.22
C GLU A 111 1.49 12.89 -26.21
N VAL A 112 1.33 11.59 -26.48
CA VAL A 112 0.62 10.67 -25.60
C VAL A 112 1.39 10.44 -24.30
N LYS A 113 2.74 10.40 -24.38
CA LYS A 113 3.58 10.33 -23.18
C LYS A 113 3.36 11.53 -22.27
N LEU A 114 3.35 12.74 -22.82
CA LEU A 114 3.11 13.97 -22.06
C LEU A 114 1.73 13.97 -21.39
N GLN A 115 0.70 13.44 -22.05
CA GLN A 115 -0.63 13.29 -21.45
C GLN A 115 -0.60 12.38 -20.22
N TYR A 116 0.06 11.22 -20.31
CA TYR A 116 0.18 10.32 -19.16
C TYR A 116 1.04 10.89 -18.03
N LEU A 117 2.11 11.61 -18.35
CA LEU A 117 2.91 12.33 -17.34
C LEU A 117 2.05 13.37 -16.60
N ALA A 118 1.25 14.16 -17.33
CA ALA A 118 0.35 15.14 -16.72
C ALA A 118 -0.76 14.49 -15.87
N MET A 119 -1.29 13.34 -16.30
CA MET A 119 -2.22 12.55 -15.48
C MET A 119 -1.55 12.07 -14.19
N ALA A 120 -0.36 11.48 -14.29
CA ALA A 120 0.40 11.02 -13.13
C ALA A 120 0.70 12.16 -12.15
N GLU A 121 1.13 13.32 -12.65
CA GLU A 121 1.43 14.49 -11.84
C GLU A 121 0.21 14.96 -11.04
N ARG A 122 -0.96 15.04 -11.70
CA ARG A 122 -2.21 15.43 -11.03
C ARG A 122 -2.58 14.47 -9.89
N GLU A 123 -2.49 13.17 -10.14
CA GLU A 123 -2.78 12.14 -9.14
C GLU A 123 -1.80 12.22 -7.95
N LEU A 124 -0.52 12.48 -8.22
CA LEU A 124 0.50 12.62 -7.18
C LEU A 124 0.28 13.87 -6.34
N HIS A 125 -0.04 15.02 -6.96
CA HIS A 125 -0.36 16.24 -6.22
C HIS A 125 -1.54 16.02 -5.27
N GLN A 126 -2.65 15.48 -5.79
CA GLN A 126 -3.81 15.16 -4.96
C GLN A 126 -3.46 14.15 -3.87
N GLY A 127 -2.72 13.09 -4.19
CA GLY A 127 -2.31 12.08 -3.22
C GLY A 127 -1.48 12.65 -2.07
N ILE A 128 -0.53 13.55 -2.39
CA ILE A 128 0.29 14.27 -1.41
C ILE A 128 -0.59 15.16 -0.53
N GLU A 129 -1.57 15.87 -1.11
CA GLU A 129 -2.51 16.70 -0.34
C GLU A 129 -3.33 15.85 0.64
N TYR A 130 -3.83 14.68 0.23
CA TYR A 130 -4.52 13.76 1.14
C TYR A 130 -3.61 13.29 2.27
N TYR A 131 -2.37 12.91 1.96
CA TYR A 131 -1.42 12.49 2.98
C TYR A 131 -1.10 13.61 3.98
N GLN A 132 -0.90 14.84 3.49
CA GLN A 132 -0.60 16.01 4.31
C GLN A 132 -1.80 16.43 5.17
N GLY A 133 -3.00 16.49 4.59
CA GLY A 133 -4.22 16.77 5.36
C GLY A 133 -4.50 15.71 6.43
N TRP A 134 -4.27 14.45 6.07
CA TRP A 134 -4.44 13.33 7.00
C TRP A 134 -3.41 13.38 8.14
N ILE A 135 -2.11 13.57 7.86
CA ILE A 135 -1.09 13.63 8.92
C ILE A 135 -1.35 14.80 9.86
N ASN A 136 -1.73 15.98 9.33
CA ASN A 136 -2.09 17.14 10.16
C ASN A 136 -3.24 16.86 11.13
N THR A 137 -4.13 15.92 10.79
CA THR A 137 -5.25 15.51 11.65
C THR A 137 -4.81 14.58 12.77
N PHE A 138 -3.88 13.66 12.49
CA PHE A 138 -3.55 12.54 13.39
C PHE A 138 -2.19 12.65 14.09
N GLU A 139 -1.29 13.53 13.64
CA GLU A 139 0.09 13.61 14.13
C GLU A 139 0.17 14.01 15.60
N ALA A 140 -0.68 14.94 16.05
CA ALA A 140 -0.70 15.41 17.42
C ALA A 140 -1.49 14.50 18.38
N LEU A 141 -2.21 13.50 17.86
CA LEU A 141 -3.03 12.61 18.66
C LEU A 141 -2.22 11.41 19.16
N ASP A 142 -2.42 11.05 20.42
CA ASP A 142 -1.99 9.75 20.94
C ASP A 142 -3.01 8.65 20.57
N GLU A 143 -2.74 7.42 20.98
CA GLU A 143 -3.63 6.29 20.66
C GLU A 143 -5.04 6.49 21.22
N SER A 144 -5.17 7.12 22.39
CA SER A 144 -6.48 7.41 23.01
C SER A 144 -7.25 8.46 22.20
N GLY A 145 -6.60 9.56 21.80
CA GLY A 145 -7.22 10.59 20.97
C GLY A 145 -7.65 10.06 19.60
N ILE A 146 -6.85 9.17 19.01
CA ILE A 146 -7.24 8.45 17.78
C ILE A 146 -8.46 7.57 18.05
N HIS A 147 -8.45 6.81 19.15
CA HIS A 147 -9.58 5.97 19.52
C HIS A 147 -10.86 6.79 19.67
N ASP A 148 -10.83 7.92 20.36
CA ASP A 148 -12.02 8.75 20.59
C ASP A 148 -12.59 9.33 19.29
N MET A 149 -11.72 9.81 18.40
CA MET A 149 -12.12 10.28 17.07
C MET A 149 -12.75 9.15 16.24
N VAL A 150 -12.09 7.99 16.17
CA VAL A 150 -12.58 6.82 15.44
C VAL A 150 -13.91 6.35 16.03
N TYR A 151 -14.02 6.27 17.36
CA TYR A 151 -15.23 5.86 18.05
C TYR A 151 -16.40 6.77 17.69
N SER A 152 -16.20 8.09 17.79
CA SER A 152 -17.21 9.09 17.42
C SER A 152 -17.69 8.91 15.98
N ASP A 153 -16.75 8.84 15.03
CA ASP A 153 -17.08 8.68 13.61
C ASP A 153 -17.75 7.34 13.27
N PHE A 154 -17.30 6.25 13.91
CA PHE A 154 -17.83 4.92 13.66
C PHE A 154 -19.21 4.75 14.24
N MET A 155 -19.45 5.24 15.46
CA MET A 155 -20.76 5.13 16.12
C MET A 155 -21.82 6.07 15.53
N ALA A 156 -21.41 7.08 14.76
CA ALA A 156 -22.32 7.90 13.97
C ALA A 156 -22.91 7.13 12.76
N ASP A 157 -22.30 6.01 12.35
CA ASP A 157 -22.77 5.19 11.24
C ASP A 157 -23.64 4.01 11.72
N PRO A 158 -24.93 3.92 11.32
CA PRO A 158 -25.82 2.86 11.77
C PRO A 158 -25.35 1.45 11.41
N VAL A 159 -24.56 1.27 10.35
CA VAL A 159 -24.02 -0.04 9.96
C VAL A 159 -23.08 -0.56 11.04
N ILE A 160 -22.28 0.35 11.63
CA ILE A 160 -21.33 0.01 12.67
C ILE A 160 -22.00 -0.02 14.04
N ALA A 161 -22.78 1.02 14.38
CA ALA A 161 -23.40 1.16 15.70
C ALA A 161 -24.31 -0.03 16.06
N ASN A 162 -24.95 -0.66 15.07
CA ASN A 162 -25.82 -1.81 15.26
C ASN A 162 -25.09 -3.17 15.19
N ASP A 163 -23.80 -3.20 14.84
CA ASP A 163 -23.02 -4.44 14.80
C ASP A 163 -22.38 -4.72 16.17
N LYS A 164 -22.63 -5.92 16.72
CA LYS A 164 -22.05 -6.36 17.99
C LYS A 164 -20.51 -6.39 18.00
N ARG A 165 -19.88 -6.33 16.82
CA ARG A 165 -18.42 -6.31 16.63
C ARG A 165 -17.85 -4.90 16.48
N ALA A 166 -18.63 -3.84 16.66
CA ALA A 166 -18.19 -2.45 16.49
C ALA A 166 -16.85 -2.14 17.18
N GLY A 167 -16.66 -2.62 18.42
CA GLY A 167 -15.40 -2.45 19.15
C GLY A 167 -14.18 -3.09 18.48
N LEU A 168 -14.36 -4.21 17.76
CA LEU A 168 -13.29 -4.84 16.98
C LEU A 168 -12.90 -3.98 15.78
N TYR A 169 -13.88 -3.39 15.09
CA TYR A 169 -13.64 -2.51 13.94
C TYR A 169 -12.90 -1.25 14.35
N ILE A 170 -13.32 -0.63 15.45
CA ILE A 170 -12.68 0.56 16.02
C ILE A 170 -11.24 0.24 16.43
N GLY A 171 -11.04 -0.81 17.23
CA GLY A 171 -9.70 -1.21 17.66
C GLY A 171 -8.77 -1.56 16.49
N GLN A 172 -9.29 -2.19 15.43
CA GLN A 172 -8.50 -2.43 14.22
C GLN A 172 -8.19 -1.13 13.48
N ARG A 173 -9.15 -0.20 13.36
CA ARG A 173 -8.94 1.07 12.68
C ARG A 173 -7.89 1.94 13.39
N VAL A 174 -7.89 1.96 14.72
CA VAL A 174 -6.86 2.65 15.51
C VAL A 174 -5.47 2.09 15.18
N LYS A 175 -5.31 0.77 15.17
CA LYS A 175 -4.04 0.12 14.77
C LYS A 175 -3.62 0.43 13.35
N ASP A 176 -4.58 0.45 12.41
CA ASP A 176 -4.34 0.78 11.02
C ASP A 176 -3.83 2.23 10.88
N ILE A 177 -4.45 3.19 11.60
CA ILE A 177 -4.04 4.60 11.64
C ILE A 177 -2.64 4.74 12.25
N MET A 178 -2.36 4.11 13.39
CA MET A 178 -1.03 4.13 14.01
C MET A 178 0.05 3.61 13.05
N THR A 179 -0.23 2.48 12.40
CA THR A 179 0.68 1.91 11.40
C THR A 179 0.85 2.85 10.20
N ALA A 180 -0.22 3.50 9.74
CA ALA A 180 -0.17 4.41 8.61
C ALA A 180 0.60 5.70 8.92
N ARG A 181 0.57 6.21 10.17
CA ARG A 181 1.38 7.34 10.62
C ARG A 181 2.87 7.01 10.52
N ALA A 182 3.28 5.89 11.10
CA ALA A 182 4.65 5.38 11.02
C ALA A 182 5.14 5.20 9.57
N GLU A 183 4.26 4.75 8.67
CA GLU A 183 4.58 4.55 7.25
C GLU A 183 4.49 5.82 6.41
N MET A 184 3.99 6.94 6.95
CA MET A 184 3.69 8.13 6.17
C MET A 184 4.92 8.76 5.50
N PRO A 185 6.08 8.91 6.18
CA PRO A 185 7.28 9.45 5.54
C PRO A 185 7.72 8.61 4.33
N ARG A 186 7.62 7.27 4.44
CA ARG A 186 7.90 6.36 3.33
C ARG A 186 6.93 6.54 2.17
N ARG A 187 5.63 6.68 2.42
CA ARG A 187 4.61 6.89 1.39
C ARG A 187 4.84 8.20 0.63
N LEU A 188 5.05 9.29 1.37
CA LEU A 188 5.35 10.60 0.78
C LEU A 188 6.66 10.56 -0.02
N SER A 189 7.69 9.88 0.50
CA SER A 189 8.95 9.69 -0.21
C SER A 189 8.77 9.01 -1.58
N VAL A 190 7.90 7.99 -1.67
CA VAL A 190 7.56 7.36 -2.96
C VAL A 190 6.85 8.35 -3.90
N SER A 191 5.87 9.12 -3.40
CA SER A 191 5.18 10.12 -4.22
C SER A 191 6.13 11.20 -4.75
N TYR A 192 7.05 11.72 -3.93
CA TYR A 192 8.05 12.67 -4.39
C TYR A 192 9.07 12.06 -5.35
N THR A 193 9.43 10.78 -5.18
CA THR A 193 10.26 10.07 -6.17
C THR A 193 9.57 10.04 -7.53
N ASN A 194 8.28 9.72 -7.55
CA ASN A 194 7.49 9.70 -8.78
C ASN A 194 7.38 11.10 -9.43
N MET A 195 7.25 12.18 -8.63
CA MET A 195 7.34 13.56 -9.14
C MET A 195 8.69 13.86 -9.79
N GLY A 196 9.79 13.42 -9.17
CA GLY A 196 11.11 13.55 -9.76
C GLY A 196 11.26 12.79 -11.08
N ILE A 197 10.63 11.62 -11.21
CA ILE A 197 10.63 10.84 -12.45
C ILE A 197 9.92 11.64 -13.55
N ILE A 198 8.76 12.21 -13.26
CA ILE A 198 8.02 13.07 -14.20
C ILE A 198 8.91 14.20 -14.70
N ARG A 199 9.54 14.97 -13.79
CA ARG A 199 10.43 16.08 -14.16
C ARG A 199 11.61 15.65 -15.03
N ARG A 200 12.20 14.47 -14.79
CA ARG A 200 13.25 13.94 -15.68
C ARG A 200 12.73 13.70 -17.09
N HIS A 201 11.54 13.12 -17.23
CA HIS A 201 10.93 12.86 -18.54
C HIS A 201 10.44 14.12 -19.25
N GLU A 202 10.18 15.20 -18.50
CA GLU A 202 9.92 16.55 -19.04
C GLU A 202 11.19 17.34 -19.38
N ASN A 203 12.38 16.71 -19.33
CA ASN A 203 13.66 17.36 -19.54
C ASN A 203 13.94 18.52 -18.55
N ARG A 204 13.53 18.34 -17.29
CA ARG A 204 13.72 19.27 -16.15
C ARG A 204 14.52 18.59 -15.02
N PRO A 205 15.79 18.22 -15.26
CA PRO A 205 16.57 17.42 -14.31
C PRO A 205 16.88 18.17 -13.00
N GLU A 206 16.97 19.50 -13.01
CA GLU A 206 17.22 20.30 -11.80
C GLU A 206 16.07 20.16 -10.80
N GLU A 207 14.82 20.31 -11.26
CA GLU A 207 13.63 20.10 -10.42
C GLU A 207 13.48 18.65 -9.99
N ALA A 208 13.89 17.70 -10.85
CA ALA A 208 13.90 16.30 -10.45
C ALA A 208 14.81 16.05 -9.25
N VAL A 209 15.99 16.69 -9.21
CA VAL A 209 16.91 16.61 -8.06
C VAL A 209 16.23 17.11 -6.79
N GLU A 210 15.53 18.24 -6.83
CA GLU A 210 14.79 18.77 -5.68
C GLU A 210 13.79 17.75 -5.13
N TYR A 211 13.02 17.10 -6.00
CA TYR A 211 12.07 16.07 -5.60
C TYR A 211 12.71 14.82 -5.02
N TYR A 212 13.82 14.33 -5.60
CA TYR A 212 14.51 13.18 -5.04
C TYR A 212 15.20 13.48 -3.71
N VAL A 213 15.75 14.69 -3.55
CA VAL A 213 16.30 15.15 -2.27
C VAL A 213 15.20 15.18 -1.22
N LYS A 214 14.06 15.80 -1.51
CA LYS A 214 12.89 15.80 -0.61
C LYS A 214 12.42 14.39 -0.26
N ALA A 215 12.41 13.47 -1.23
CA ALA A 215 12.08 12.07 -0.98
C ALA A 215 13.06 11.41 0.02
N LEU A 216 14.35 11.70 -0.08
CA LEU A 216 15.39 11.16 0.81
C LEU A 216 15.38 11.83 2.19
N GLU A 217 15.00 13.10 2.29
CA GLU A 217 14.78 13.78 3.58
C GLU A 217 13.64 13.12 4.37
N LEU A 218 12.58 12.71 3.68
CA LEU A 218 11.45 12.00 4.28
C LEU A 218 11.79 10.54 4.63
N TRP A 219 12.56 9.88 3.77
CA TRP A 219 12.96 8.49 3.96
C TRP A 219 14.28 8.22 3.25
N GLU A 220 15.37 8.27 4.01
CA GLU A 220 16.76 8.11 3.51
C GLU A 220 16.99 6.76 2.81
N ASP A 221 16.17 5.78 3.15
CA ASP A 221 16.21 4.41 2.67
C ASP A 221 15.50 4.21 1.32
N ASN A 222 14.99 5.28 0.72
CA ASN A 222 14.39 5.24 -0.60
C ASN A 222 15.44 5.02 -1.70
N LEU A 223 15.73 3.75 -1.97
CA LEU A 223 16.68 3.34 -3.00
C LEU A 223 16.30 3.83 -4.40
N ALA A 224 15.01 3.98 -4.70
CA ALA A 224 14.56 4.48 -6.00
C ALA A 224 14.92 5.95 -6.18
N ALA A 225 14.68 6.80 -5.18
CA ALA A 225 15.12 8.21 -5.20
C ALA A 225 16.65 8.31 -5.33
N LYS A 226 17.38 7.53 -4.52
CA LYS A 226 18.84 7.51 -4.53
C LYS A 226 19.42 7.10 -5.89
N ASN A 227 18.87 6.05 -6.49
CA ASN A 227 19.32 5.59 -7.80
C ASN A 227 18.96 6.57 -8.92
N ASN A 228 17.82 7.26 -8.84
CA ASN A 228 17.50 8.31 -9.81
C ASN A 228 18.48 9.50 -9.71
N LEU A 229 18.89 9.90 -8.50
CA LEU A 229 19.97 10.89 -8.33
C LEU A 229 21.31 10.37 -8.87
N ASN A 230 21.65 9.11 -8.61
CA ASN A 230 22.88 8.52 -9.13
C ASN A 230 22.90 8.52 -10.66
N ILE A 231 21.76 8.26 -11.33
CA ILE A 231 21.65 8.36 -12.79
C ILE A 231 21.93 9.80 -13.26
N ILE A 232 21.33 10.81 -12.63
CA ILE A 232 21.54 12.23 -12.98
C ILE A 232 23.01 12.61 -12.83
N PHE A 233 23.66 12.17 -11.75
CA PHE A 233 25.05 12.53 -11.45
C PHE A 233 26.10 11.56 -12.02
N GLY A 234 25.71 10.58 -12.84
CA GLY A 234 26.64 9.60 -13.43
C GLY A 234 27.34 8.71 -12.41
N ARG A 235 26.70 8.41 -11.27
CA ARG A 235 27.22 7.57 -10.19
C ARG A 235 26.71 6.12 -10.30
N PRO A 236 27.41 5.13 -9.72
CA PRO A 236 26.96 3.74 -9.72
C PRO A 236 25.59 3.56 -9.06
N LEU A 237 24.78 2.65 -9.60
CA LEU A 237 23.51 2.26 -8.97
C LEU A 237 23.77 1.45 -7.70
N GLU A 238 23.00 1.75 -6.67
CA GLU A 238 23.00 1.00 -5.43
C GLU A 238 21.97 -0.13 -5.45
N LYS A 239 22.27 -1.18 -4.70
CA LYS A 239 21.37 -2.30 -4.44
C LYS A 239 21.36 -2.57 -2.95
N HIS A 240 20.19 -2.89 -2.39
CA HIS A 240 20.16 -3.40 -1.04
C HIS A 240 20.95 -4.71 -0.96
N GLY A 241 21.91 -4.77 -0.01
CA GLY A 241 22.63 -6.00 0.30
C GLY A 241 21.69 -7.12 0.77
N LEU A 242 22.14 -8.37 0.67
CA LEU A 242 21.35 -9.55 1.02
C LEU A 242 20.73 -9.45 2.42
N LEU A 243 21.53 -9.04 3.42
CA LEU A 243 21.06 -8.87 4.80
C LEU A 243 19.93 -7.87 4.91
N ARG A 244 20.00 -6.74 4.18
CA ARG A 244 18.96 -5.71 4.20
C ARG A 244 17.69 -6.12 3.45
N ARG A 245 17.80 -7.05 2.48
CA ARG A 245 16.62 -7.65 1.82
C ARG A 245 15.94 -8.68 2.72
N LEU A 246 16.71 -9.44 3.49
CA LEU A 246 16.20 -10.44 4.44
C LEU A 246 15.67 -9.79 5.73
N PHE A 247 16.29 -8.70 6.15
CA PHE A 247 15.97 -7.93 7.34
C PHE A 247 15.88 -6.45 6.98
N PRO A 248 14.80 -6.03 6.29
CA PRO A 248 14.56 -4.61 6.07
C PRO A 248 14.50 -3.89 7.42
N PRO A 249 15.01 -2.65 7.50
CA PRO A 249 15.00 -1.88 8.74
C PRO A 249 13.58 -1.83 9.31
N ARG A 250 13.49 -1.91 10.64
CA ARG A 250 12.20 -1.92 11.32
C ARG A 250 11.45 -0.65 10.92
N ARG A 251 10.17 -0.83 10.58
CA ARG A 251 9.22 0.26 10.41
C ARG A 251 9.31 1.12 11.68
N SER A 252 9.73 2.37 11.55
CA SER A 252 9.84 3.27 12.70
C SER A 252 8.50 3.25 13.46
N PRO A 253 8.49 3.11 14.79
CA PRO A 253 7.24 3.15 15.57
C PRO A 253 6.53 4.50 15.44
#